data_AF-A0A161KDK7-F1
#
_entry.id   AF-A0A161KDK7-F1
#
_cell.length_a   1.000
_cell.length_b   1.000
_cell.length_c   1.000
_cell.angle_alpha   90.00
_cell.angle_beta   90.00
_cell.angle_gamma   90.00
#
_symmetry.space_group_name_H-M   'P 1'
#
loop_
_entity.id
_entity.type
_entity.pdbx_description
1 polymer ?
#
loop_
_entity_poly.entity_id
_entity_poly.type
_entity_poly.pdbx_seq_one_letter_code
_entity_poly.pdbx_strand_id
1 'polypeptide(L)'
;MFSLMMGMFMGSAGIAMNAMGPDVADQHEVLFGTRREGLFAAGNAFANKAASAGGTLVAGLLLGFIALPKHADGKLSASDVPEGSLHLLGLVYGPGAALFSLAAVFIILKYRIDREAHARNIAALNSRRLAAQTAA
;
A
#
# COMPACT_ATOMS: atom_id res chain seq x y z
N MET A 1 12.03 -22.09 3.00
CA MET A 1 12.90 -21.01 2.48
C MET A 1 12.09 -19.89 1.83
N PHE A 2 11.29 -20.19 0.79
CA PHE A 2 10.50 -19.19 0.05
C PHE A 2 9.57 -18.34 0.93
N SER A 3 8.78 -18.96 1.83
CA SER A 3 7.87 -18.22 2.71
C SER A 3 8.59 -17.32 3.72
N LEU A 4 9.80 -17.68 4.15
CA LEU A 4 10.60 -16.84 5.05
C LEU A 4 11.09 -15.58 4.32
N MET A 5 11.56 -15.73 3.08
CA MET A 5 12.01 -14.61 2.25
C MET A 5 10.87 -13.65 1.94
N MET A 6 9.69 -14.17 1.59
CA MET A 6 8.48 -13.37 1.40
C MET A 6 8.09 -12.62 2.68
N GLY A 7 8.13 -13.30 3.82
CA GLY A 7 7.84 -12.68 5.12
C GLY A 7 8.78 -11.53 5.47
N MET A 8 10.09 -11.69 5.23
CA MET A 8 11.07 -10.63 5.45
C MET A 8 10.83 -9.41 4.55
N PHE A 9 10.52 -9.64 3.28
CA PHE A 9 10.25 -8.55 2.33
C PHE A 9 8.95 -7.80 2.65
N MET A 10 7.86 -8.52 2.93
CA MET A 10 6.59 -7.89 3.34
C MET A 10 6.73 -7.15 4.68
N GLY A 11 7.46 -7.72 5.63
CA GLY A 11 7.69 -7.11 6.93
C GLY A 11 8.47 -5.80 6.83
N SER A 12 9.58 -5.78 6.08
CA SER A 12 10.39 -4.57 5.91
C SER A 12 9.63 -3.47 5.17
N ALA A 13 8.90 -3.81 4.11
CA ALA A 13 8.04 -2.86 3.40
C ALA A 13 6.94 -2.29 4.31
N GLY A 14 6.31 -3.13 5.13
CA GLY A 14 5.30 -2.71 6.10
C GLY A 14 5.85 -1.74 7.15
N ILE A 15 7.03 -2.02 7.70
CA ILE A 15 7.70 -1.13 8.65
C ILE A 15 8.03 0.23 8.00
N ALA A 16 8.62 0.21 6.81
CA ALA A 16 8.95 1.43 6.08
C ALA A 16 7.71 2.29 5.83
N MET A 17 6.61 1.69 5.38
CA MET A 17 5.38 2.41 5.07
C MET A 17 4.72 3.02 6.32
N ASN A 18 4.84 2.37 7.48
CA ASN A 18 4.37 2.94 8.75
C ASN A 18 5.24 4.11 9.22
N ALA A 19 6.56 4.06 8.99
CA ALA A 19 7.47 5.16 9.33
C ALA A 19 7.24 6.41 8.46
N MET A 20 6.85 6.25 7.19
CA MET A 20 6.60 7.37 6.27
C MET A 20 5.41 8.25 6.67
N GLY A 21 4.40 7.69 7.36
CA GLY A 21 3.19 8.44 7.72
C GLY A 21 3.48 9.67 8.61
N PRO A 22 4.16 9.48 9.76
CA PRO A 22 4.63 10.58 10.60
C PRO A 22 5.53 11.59 9.87
N ASP A 23 6.46 11.11 9.02
CA ASP A 23 7.36 11.99 8.26
C ASP A 23 6.63 13.00 7.38
N VAL A 24 5.56 12.54 6.71
CA VAL A 24 4.72 13.40 5.86
C VAL A 24 3.93 14.40 6.70
N ALA A 25 3.44 13.99 7.88
CA ALA A 25 2.75 14.89 8.79
C ALA A 25 3.68 16.00 9.32
N ASP A 26 4.91 15.65 9.69
CA ASP A 26 5.94 16.59 10.12
C ASP A 26 6.32 17.55 8.98
N GLN A 27 6.52 17.03 7.75
CA GLN A 27 6.79 17.89 6.59
C GLN A 27 5.63 18.86 6.32
N HIS A 28 4.39 18.41 6.44
CA HIS A 28 3.22 19.28 6.28
C HIS A 28 3.20 20.37 7.37
N GLU A 29 3.52 20.05 8.62
CA GLU A 29 3.63 21.05 9.69
C GLU A 29 4.73 22.08 9.42
N VAL A 30 5.87 21.65 8.88
CA VAL A 30 6.96 22.57 8.48
C VAL A 30 6.47 23.55 7.40
N LEU A 31 5.79 23.03 6.37
CA LEU A 31 5.33 23.81 5.21
C LEU A 31 4.15 24.74 5.53
N PHE A 32 3.18 24.28 6.32
CA PHE A 32 1.90 24.98 6.50
C PHE A 32 1.65 25.47 7.92
N GLY A 33 2.55 25.18 8.87
CA GLY A 33 2.43 25.60 10.27
C GLY A 33 1.30 24.93 11.06
N THR A 34 0.56 24.00 10.45
CA THR A 34 -0.53 23.25 11.10
C THR A 34 -0.25 21.77 11.08
N ARG A 35 -0.40 21.13 12.25
CA ARG A 35 -0.30 19.68 12.39
C ARG A 35 -1.63 19.02 12.05
N ARG A 36 -1.63 18.09 11.10
CA ARG A 36 -2.85 17.42 10.59
C ARG A 36 -2.73 15.90 10.59
N GLU A 37 -2.17 15.33 11.65
CA GLU A 37 -1.97 13.87 11.76
C GLU A 37 -3.25 13.06 11.57
N GLY A 38 -4.37 13.53 12.14
CA GLY A 38 -5.67 12.87 11.97
C GLY A 38 -6.13 12.78 10.52
N LEU A 39 -5.82 13.79 9.69
CA LEU A 39 -6.16 13.78 8.26
C LEU A 39 -5.32 12.76 7.50
N PHE A 40 -4.01 12.66 7.79
CA PHE A 40 -3.13 11.66 7.20
C PHE A 40 -3.50 10.25 7.65
N ALA A 41 -3.81 10.05 8.93
CA ALA A 41 -4.26 8.77 9.46
C ALA A 41 -5.59 8.33 8.83
N ALA A 42 -6.57 9.24 8.72
CA ALA A 42 -7.84 8.97 8.06
C ALA A 42 -7.66 8.66 6.58
N GLY A 43 -6.80 9.42 5.89
CA GLY A 43 -6.46 9.17 4.48
C GLY A 43 -5.85 7.79 4.27
N ASN A 44 -4.90 7.38 5.12
CA ASN A 44 -4.28 6.05 5.06
C ASN A 44 -5.30 4.93 5.33
N ALA A 45 -6.15 5.09 6.36
CA ALA A 45 -7.18 4.11 6.68
C ALA A 45 -8.21 3.97 5.55
N PHE A 46 -8.62 5.10 4.94
CA PHE A 46 -9.51 5.11 3.79
C PHE A 46 -8.86 4.44 2.58
N ALA A 47 -7.61 4.78 2.26
CA ALA A 47 -6.88 4.20 1.14
C ALA A 47 -6.76 2.68 1.28
N ASN A 48 -6.44 2.16 2.47
CA ASN A 48 -6.39 0.72 2.73
C ASN A 48 -7.73 0.02 2.50
N LYS A 49 -8.83 0.63 2.96
CA LYS A 49 -10.19 0.09 2.72
C LYS A 49 -10.55 0.13 1.24
N ALA A 50 -10.30 1.25 0.57
CA ALA A 50 -10.57 1.42 -0.85
C ALA A 50 -9.75 0.44 -1.70
N ALA A 51 -8.47 0.25 -1.38
CA ALA A 51 -7.60 -0.72 -2.06
C ALA A 51 -8.08 -2.16 -1.84
N SER A 52 -8.46 -2.52 -0.63
CA SER A 52 -8.98 -3.86 -0.32
C SER A 52 -10.31 -4.15 -1.03
N ALA A 53 -11.27 -3.24 -0.92
CA ALA A 53 -12.57 -3.38 -1.58
C ALA A 53 -12.44 -3.32 -3.11
N GLY A 54 -11.64 -2.38 -3.62
CA GLY A 54 -11.37 -2.23 -5.05
C GLY A 54 -10.66 -3.46 -5.63
N GLY A 55 -9.62 -3.96 -4.95
CA GLY A 55 -8.91 -5.17 -5.37
C GLY A 55 -9.83 -6.41 -5.37
N THR A 56 -10.68 -6.55 -4.36
CA THR A 56 -11.67 -7.63 -4.28
C THR A 56 -12.68 -7.54 -5.42
N LEU A 57 -13.18 -6.33 -5.72
CA LEU A 57 -14.11 -6.11 -6.83
C LEU A 57 -13.46 -6.43 -8.18
N VAL A 58 -12.23 -5.95 -8.42
CA VAL A 58 -11.48 -6.23 -9.66
C VAL A 58 -11.22 -7.73 -9.81
N ALA A 59 -10.79 -8.40 -8.74
CA ALA A 59 -10.58 -9.84 -8.75
C ALA A 59 -11.88 -10.59 -9.07
N GLY A 60 -13.01 -10.19 -8.48
CA GLY A 60 -14.32 -10.77 -8.78
C GLY A 60 -14.75 -10.60 -10.24
N LEU A 61 -14.55 -9.40 -10.81
CA LEU A 61 -14.84 -9.14 -12.23
C LEU A 61 -13.95 -9.99 -13.14
N LEU A 62 -12.64 -10.04 -12.88
CA LEU A 62 -11.69 -10.83 -13.67
C LEU A 62 -12.02 -12.33 -13.59
N LEU A 63 -12.36 -12.85 -12.42
CA LEU A 63 -12.83 -14.24 -12.25
C LEU A 63 -14.13 -14.49 -13.03
N GLY A 64 -15.04 -13.51 -13.06
CA GLY A 64 -16.24 -13.56 -13.88
C GLY A 64 -15.92 -13.70 -15.38
N PHE A 65 -14.88 -13.02 -15.87
CA PHE A 65 -14.44 -13.12 -17.27
C PHE A 65 -13.73 -14.44 -17.60
N ILE A 66 -13.05 -15.07 -16.64
CA ILE A 66 -12.34 -16.36 -16.84
C ILE A 66 -13.34 -17.52 -17.08
N ALA A 67 -14.65 -17.29 -16.84
CA ALA A 67 -15.76 -18.19 -17.17
C ALA A 67 -15.53 -19.64 -16.68
N LEU A 68 -15.14 -19.77 -15.40
CA LEU A 68 -14.93 -21.08 -14.79
C LEU A 68 -16.21 -21.94 -14.84
N PRO A 69 -16.10 -23.26 -15.08
CA PRO A 69 -17.25 -24.14 -15.17
C PRO A 69 -18.04 -24.13 -13.85
N LYS A 70 -19.36 -23.95 -13.92
CA LYS A 70 -20.23 -23.92 -12.75
C LYS A 70 -20.84 -25.31 -12.55
N HIS A 71 -20.34 -26.05 -11.57
CA HIS A 71 -20.94 -27.32 -11.17
C HIS A 71 -22.07 -27.08 -10.18
N ALA A 72 -23.20 -27.79 -10.35
CA ALA A 72 -24.43 -27.58 -9.58
C ALA A 72 -24.29 -27.93 -8.08
N ASP A 73 -23.29 -28.73 -7.71
CA ASP A 73 -22.95 -29.15 -6.36
C ASP A 73 -21.80 -28.34 -5.74
N GLY A 74 -21.28 -27.32 -6.44
CA GLY A 74 -20.23 -26.43 -5.95
C GLY A 74 -18.84 -27.06 -5.86
N LYS A 75 -18.67 -28.30 -6.33
CA LYS A 75 -17.39 -29.00 -6.34
C LYS A 75 -16.74 -28.83 -7.70
N LEU A 76 -15.58 -28.17 -7.71
CA LEU A 76 -14.71 -28.08 -8.89
C LEU A 76 -13.51 -28.98 -8.66
N SER A 77 -13.35 -30.04 -9.46
CA SER A 77 -12.07 -30.74 -9.50
C SER A 77 -11.10 -29.97 -10.38
N ALA A 78 -9.80 -30.05 -10.08
CA ALA A 78 -8.77 -29.45 -10.92
C ALA A 78 -8.81 -30.01 -12.37
N SER A 79 -9.30 -31.24 -12.54
CA SER A 79 -9.50 -31.90 -13.82
C SER A 79 -10.63 -31.31 -14.66
N ASP A 80 -11.56 -30.58 -14.03
CA ASP A 80 -12.77 -30.06 -14.70
C ASP A 80 -12.55 -28.67 -15.31
N VAL A 81 -11.41 -28.02 -15.01
CA VAL A 81 -11.10 -26.67 -15.48
C VAL A 81 -10.38 -26.73 -16.83
N PRO A 82 -10.91 -26.11 -17.90
CA PRO A 82 -10.22 -26.03 -19.17
C PRO A 82 -8.84 -25.38 -19.01
N GLU A 83 -7.84 -25.91 -19.71
CA GLU A 83 -6.46 -25.42 -19.67
C GLU A 83 -6.36 -23.92 -19.97
N GLY A 84 -7.16 -23.41 -20.92
CA GLY A 84 -7.23 -21.98 -21.23
C GLY A 84 -7.67 -21.10 -20.04
N SER A 85 -8.62 -21.57 -19.22
CA SER A 85 -9.05 -20.85 -18.01
C SER A 85 -7.97 -20.89 -16.91
N LEU A 86 -7.22 -21.99 -16.80
CA LEU A 86 -6.06 -22.09 -15.90
C LEU A 86 -4.95 -21.11 -16.30
N HIS A 87 -4.66 -21.00 -17.60
CA HIS A 87 -3.68 -20.02 -18.10
C HIS A 87 -4.10 -18.58 -17.81
N LEU A 88 -5.37 -18.23 -18.05
CA LEU A 88 -5.88 -16.90 -17.75
C LEU A 88 -5.86 -16.60 -16.25
N LEU A 89 -6.20 -17.58 -15.41
CA LEU A 89 -6.11 -17.45 -13.95
C LEU A 89 -4.68 -17.22 -13.49
N GLY A 90 -3.72 -17.98 -14.05
CA GLY A 90 -2.30 -17.78 -13.80
C GLY A 90 -1.80 -16.41 -14.26
N LEU A 91 -2.27 -15.92 -15.42
CA LEU A 91 -1.91 -14.60 -15.96
C LEU A 91 -2.45 -13.45 -15.09
N VAL A 92 -3.70 -13.57 -14.62
CA VAL A 92 -4.33 -12.57 -13.76
C VAL A 92 -3.68 -12.56 -12.37
N TYR A 93 -3.47 -13.73 -11.77
CA TYR A 93 -2.92 -13.83 -10.42
C TYR A 93 -1.43 -13.51 -10.36
N GLY A 94 -0.65 -13.91 -11.37
CA GLY A 94 0.78 -13.64 -11.43
C GLY A 94 1.08 -12.25 -12.01
N PRO A 95 1.25 -12.12 -13.34
CA PRO A 95 1.54 -10.84 -14.00
C PRO A 95 0.52 -9.72 -13.71
N GLY A 96 -0.77 -10.05 -13.64
CA GLY A 96 -1.82 -9.06 -13.33
C GLY A 96 -1.62 -8.43 -11.94
N ALA A 97 -1.48 -9.24 -10.90
CA ALA A 97 -1.19 -8.74 -9.54
C ALA A 97 0.17 -8.05 -9.43
N ALA A 98 1.17 -8.54 -10.17
CA ALA A 98 2.49 -7.91 -10.24
C ALA A 98 2.41 -6.49 -10.81
N LEU A 99 1.56 -6.24 -11.82
CA LEU A 99 1.38 -4.91 -12.40
C LEU A 99 0.86 -3.90 -11.37
N PHE A 100 -0.12 -4.29 -10.53
CA PHE A 100 -0.59 -3.44 -9.42
C PHE A 100 0.52 -3.15 -8.41
N SER A 101 1.31 -4.17 -8.07
CA SER A 101 2.45 -4.01 -7.17
C SER A 101 3.51 -3.06 -7.75
N LEU A 102 3.82 -3.18 -9.05
CA LEU A 102 4.77 -2.30 -9.74
C LEU A 102 4.26 -0.86 -9.81
N ALA A 103 2.96 -0.65 -10.01
CA ALA A 103 2.36 0.68 -9.97
C ALA A 103 2.51 1.32 -8.58
N ALA A 104 2.30 0.55 -7.50
CA ALA A 104 2.53 1.03 -6.14
C ALA A 104 4.00 1.39 -5.89
N VAL A 105 4.93 0.55 -6.35
CA VAL A 105 6.38 0.84 -6.27
C VAL A 105 6.71 2.13 -7.02
N PHE A 106 6.17 2.33 -8.23
CA PHE A 106 6.40 3.54 -9.01
C PHE A 106 5.94 4.82 -8.28
N ILE A 107 4.81 4.76 -7.56
CA ILE A 107 4.32 5.86 -6.73
C ILE A 107 5.29 6.11 -5.56
N ILE A 108 5.75 5.05 -4.89
CA ILE A 108 6.70 5.17 -3.76
C ILE A 108 8.05 5.72 -4.22
N LEU A 109 8.52 5.41 -5.44
CA LEU A 109 9.74 5.97 -6.01
C LEU A 109 9.69 7.51 -6.17
N LYS A 110 8.50 8.11 -6.14
CA LYS A 110 8.33 9.58 -6.13
C LYS A 110 8.41 10.19 -4.73
N TYR A 111 8.54 9.38 -3.68
CA TYR A 111 8.74 9.86 -2.31
C TYR A 111 10.13 10.49 -2.17
N ARG A 112 10.18 11.75 -1.73
CA ARG A 112 11.42 12.56 -1.70
C ARG A 112 11.90 12.93 -0.29
N ILE A 113 11.29 12.37 0.76
CA ILE A 113 11.78 12.61 2.13
C ILE A 113 12.98 11.70 2.34
N ASP A 114 14.17 12.23 2.05
CA ASP A 114 15.44 11.61 2.38
C ASP A 114 15.86 11.93 3.83
N ARG A 115 16.98 11.35 4.25
CA ARG A 115 17.52 11.53 5.61
C ARG A 115 17.85 12.99 5.93
N GLU A 116 18.28 13.76 4.94
CA GLU A 116 18.62 15.17 5.11
C GLU A 116 17.35 16.02 5.27
N ALA A 117 16.35 15.80 4.41
CA ALA A 117 15.04 16.43 4.50
C ALA A 117 14.37 16.13 5.84
N HIS A 118 14.39 14.88 6.29
CA HIS A 118 13.87 14.48 7.59
C HIS A 118 14.58 15.22 8.74
N ALA A 119 15.92 15.25 8.75
CA ALA A 119 16.69 15.97 9.77
C ALA A 119 16.39 17.47 9.79
N ARG A 120 16.28 18.11 8.60
CA ARG A 120 15.90 19.51 8.47
C ARG A 120 14.50 19.79 9.04
N ASN A 121 13.53 18.91 8.76
CA ASN A 121 12.17 19.06 9.28
C ASN A 121 12.14 18.99 10.81
N ILE A 122 12.79 17.99 11.41
CA ILE A 122 12.88 17.84 12.87
C ILE A 122 13.54 19.06 13.52
N ALA A 123 14.66 19.54 12.96
CA ALA A 123 15.34 20.73 13.47
C ALA A 123 14.41 21.95 13.46
N ALA A 124 13.71 22.21 12.35
CA ALA A 124 12.78 23.32 12.22
C ALA A 124 11.63 23.25 13.24
N LEU A 125 11.04 22.06 13.43
CA LEU A 125 9.96 21.87 14.40
C LEU A 125 10.44 22.05 15.84
N ASN A 126 11.62 21.55 16.19
CA ASN A 126 12.19 21.72 17.52
C ASN A 126 12.50 23.20 17.83
N SER A 127 13.05 23.95 16.87
CA SER A 127 13.28 25.40 17.04
C SER A 127 11.96 26.16 17.27
N ARG A 128 10.89 25.84 16.54
CA ARG A 128 9.56 26.45 16.74
C ARG A 128 8.99 26.13 18.12
N ARG A 129 9.13 24.88 18.58
CA ARG A 129 8.68 24.45 19.91
C ARG A 129 9.43 25.18 21.03
N LEU A 130 10.73 25.35 20.89
CA LEU A 130 11.55 26.08 21.87
C LEU A 130 11.15 27.55 21.93
N ALA A 131 10.97 28.21 20.78
CA ALA A 131 10.55 29.61 20.72
C ALA A 131 9.17 29.83 21.38
N ALA A 132 8.23 28.90 21.18
CA ALA A 132 6.92 28.94 21.82
C ALA A 132 7.00 28.76 23.35
N GLN A 133 7.92 27.93 23.84
CA GLN A 133 8.14 27.73 25.29
C GLN A 133 8.79 28.95 25.95
N THR A 134 9.71 29.63 25.26
CA THR A 134 10.36 30.84 25.79
C THR A 134 9.46 32.08 25.75
N ALA A 135 8.39 32.05 24.95
CA ALA A 135 7.43 33.13 24.82
C ALA A 135 6.22 33.00 25.76
N ALA A 136 6.09 31.86 26.45
CA ALA A 136 5.06 31.57 27.45
C ALA A 136 5.60 31.84 28.86
#